data_AF-A0A838PGA7-F1
#
_entry.id   AF-A0A838PGA7-F1
#
_cell.length_a   1.000
_cell.length_b   1.000
_cell.length_c   1.000
_cell.angle_alpha   90.00
_cell.angle_beta   90.00
_cell.angle_gamma   90.00
#
_symmetry.space_group_name_H-M   'P 1'
#
loop_
_entity.id
_entity.type
_entity.pdbx_description
1 polymer ?
#
loop_
_entity_poly.entity_id
_entity_poly.type
_entity_poly.pdbx_seq_one_letter_code
_entity_poly.pdbx_strand_id
1 'polypeptide(L)' 'MDERDPHHALNNPIDDPDPTEWPDPYEKRPDPLDPGEPFGEEPRAPTGATSTSAPHPNQDIEAGDKAQPPKRDKLDE' A
#
# COMPACT_ATOMS: atom_id res chain seq x y z
N MET A 1 -19.60 44.23 -11.31
CA MET A 1 -18.68 43.45 -12.17
C MET A 1 -17.63 42.93 -11.23
N ASP A 2 -17.69 41.65 -10.89
CA ASP A 2 -16.70 41.03 -10.01
C ASP A 2 -15.30 41.22 -10.61
N GLU A 3 -14.53 42.11 -10.01
CA GLU A 3 -13.10 42.23 -10.23
C GLU A 3 -12.49 40.91 -9.79
N ARG A 4 -12.40 39.98 -10.74
CA ARG A 4 -11.64 38.74 -10.59
C ARG A 4 -10.30 39.12 -9.99
N ASP A 5 -10.04 38.56 -8.81
CA ASP A 5 -8.87 38.82 -7.98
C ASP A 5 -7.60 39.04 -8.83
N PRO A 6 -6.77 40.08 -8.56
CA PRO A 6 -5.62 40.42 -9.40
C PRO A 6 -4.64 39.26 -9.59
N HIS A 7 -4.66 38.26 -8.71
CA HIS A 7 -3.84 37.06 -8.84
C HIS A 7 -4.38 36.07 -9.87
N HIS A 8 -5.64 36.17 -10.31
CA HIS A 8 -6.19 35.41 -11.44
C HIS A 8 -5.65 35.87 -12.80
N ALA A 9 -5.26 37.14 -12.96
CA ALA A 9 -4.76 37.66 -14.24
C ALA A 9 -3.32 37.21 -14.57
N LEU A 10 -2.55 36.79 -13.55
CA LEU A 10 -1.17 36.31 -13.71
C LEU A 10 -1.08 34.79 -13.89
N ASN A 11 -2.17 34.07 -13.62
CA ASN A 11 -2.23 32.63 -13.83
C ASN A 11 -2.72 32.35 -15.26
N ASN A 12 -1.79 32.40 -16.22
CA ASN A 12 -2.03 31.99 -17.60
C ASN A 12 -1.53 30.55 -17.76
N PRO A 13 -2.37 29.52 -17.51
CA PRO A 13 -1.97 28.15 -17.76
C PRO A 13 -1.61 27.99 -19.24
N ILE A 14 -0.56 27.22 -19.50
CA ILE A 14 -0.15 26.90 -20.85
C ILE A 14 -1.18 25.93 -21.45
N ASP A 15 -1.65 26.18 -22.67
CA ASP A 15 -2.69 25.36 -23.31
C ASP A 15 -2.19 23.94 -23.66
N ASP A 16 -0.89 23.81 -23.96
CA ASP A 16 -0.24 22.55 -24.34
C ASP A 16 1.09 22.40 -23.59
N PRO A 17 1.07 21.96 -22.32
CA PRO A 17 2.29 21.72 -21.55
C PRO A 17 3.05 20.54 -22.15
N ASP A 18 4.36 20.66 -22.29
CA ASP A 18 5.19 19.54 -22.73
C ASP A 18 5.07 18.40 -21.70
N PRO A 19 4.56 17.21 -22.08
CA PRO A 19 4.37 16.10 -21.15
C PRO A 19 5.69 15.58 -20.57
N THR A 20 6.83 15.95 -21.15
CA THR A 20 8.16 15.63 -20.65
C THR A 20 8.68 16.61 -19.60
N GLU A 21 8.08 17.81 -19.46
CA GLU A 21 8.46 18.76 -18.41
C GLU A 21 7.97 18.31 -17.03
N TRP A 22 6.83 17.61 -16.98
CA TRP A 22 6.25 17.06 -15.75
C TRP A 22 5.87 15.59 -15.95
N PRO A 23 6.87 14.72 -16.17
CA PRO A 23 6.61 13.30 -16.41
C PRO A 23 5.91 12.71 -15.17
N ASP A 24 4.87 11.90 -15.40
CA ASP A 24 4.16 11.27 -14.30
C ASP A 24 5.09 10.25 -13.61
N PRO A 25 5.39 10.39 -12.31
CA PRO A 25 6.23 9.44 -11.60
C PRO A 25 5.65 8.03 -11.51
N TYR A 26 4.37 7.83 -11.85
CA TYR A 26 3.66 6.56 -11.84
C TYR A 26 3.50 5.93 -13.24
N GLU A 27 3.75 6.65 -14.33
CA GLU A 27 3.59 6.14 -15.71
C GLU A 27 4.40 4.88 -15.99
N LYS A 28 5.57 4.75 -15.36
CA LYS A 28 6.49 3.61 -15.52
C LYS A 28 6.24 2.49 -14.53
N ARG A 29 5.32 2.66 -13.59
CA ARG A 29 5.07 1.63 -12.57
C ARG A 29 4.23 0.51 -13.17
N PRO A 30 4.51 -0.74 -12.79
CA PRO A 30 3.60 -1.83 -13.10
C PRO A 30 2.23 -1.52 -12.47
N ASP A 31 1.16 -1.76 -13.24
CA ASP A 31 -0.20 -1.59 -12.76
C ASP A 31 -0.42 -2.55 -11.56
N PRO A 32 -0.76 -2.03 -10.37
CA PRO A 32 -1.02 -2.87 -9.19
C PRO A 32 -2.17 -3.86 -9.38
N LEU A 33 -3.04 -3.61 -10.36
CA LEU A 33 -4.18 -4.46 -10.73
C LEU A 33 -3.88 -5.35 -11.94
N ASP A 34 -2.74 -5.17 -12.60
CA ASP A 34 -2.28 -6.14 -13.59
C ASP A 34 -2.14 -7.48 -12.88
N PRO A 35 -2.87 -8.53 -13.31
CA PRO A 35 -2.83 -9.82 -12.64
C PRO A 35 -1.42 -10.44 -12.61
N GLY A 36 -0.48 -9.91 -13.39
CA GLY A 36 0.96 -10.20 -13.28
C GLY A 36 1.29 -11.69 -13.35
N GLU A 37 2.50 -12.04 -12.92
CA GLU A 37 2.81 -13.43 -12.56
C GLU A 37 2.04 -13.78 -11.27
N PRO A 38 1.44 -14.98 -11.17
CA PRO A 38 0.88 -15.43 -9.90
C PRO A 38 1.95 -15.32 -8.82
N PHE A 39 1.57 -14.84 -7.63
CA PHE A 39 2.45 -14.73 -6.45
C PHE A 39 2.97 -16.11 -6.02
N GLY A 40 3.91 -16.70 -6.78
CA GLY A 40 4.39 -18.06 -6.63
C GLY A 40 3.28 -19.12 -6.80
N GLU A 41 3.66 -20.33 -7.21
CA GLU A 41 2.78 -21.50 -7.12
C GLU A 41 2.72 -22.06 -5.69
N GLU A 42 3.47 -21.47 -4.74
CA GLU A 42 3.57 -22.00 -3.40
C GLU A 42 2.22 -21.87 -2.68
N PRO A 43 1.62 -22.98 -2.23
CA PRO A 43 0.38 -22.94 -1.47
C PRO A 43 0.59 -22.08 -0.22
N ARG A 44 -0.15 -20.97 -0.12
CA ARG A 44 -0.20 -20.20 1.12
C ARG A 44 -0.66 -21.11 2.23
N ALA A 45 -0.05 -20.96 3.41
CA ALA A 45 -0.49 -21.68 4.59
C ALA A 45 -2.01 -21.44 4.79
N PRO A 46 -2.81 -22.50 4.98
CA PRO A 46 -4.25 -22.36 5.12
C PRO A 46 -4.58 -21.51 6.36
N THR A 47 -5.76 -20.88 6.36
CA THR A 47 -6.24 -20.14 7.53
C THR A 47 -6.25 -21.06 8.75
N GLY A 48 -5.56 -20.64 9.83
CA GLY A 48 -5.40 -21.43 11.05
C GLY A 48 -4.17 -22.35 11.09
N ALA A 49 -3.30 -22.31 10.07
CA ALA A 49 -2.03 -23.02 10.11
C ALA A 49 -1.15 -22.54 11.27
N THR A 50 -0.52 -23.49 11.97
CA THR A 50 0.46 -23.23 13.03
C THR A 50 1.88 -23.26 12.47
N SER A 51 2.73 -22.35 12.94
CA SER A 51 4.15 -22.33 12.55
C SER A 51 4.88 -23.59 13.04
N THR A 52 5.68 -24.19 12.17
CA THR A 52 6.54 -25.34 12.47
C THR A 52 7.99 -24.95 12.73
N SER A 53 8.28 -23.64 12.83
CA SER A 53 9.63 -23.15 13.13
C SER A 53 10.12 -23.64 14.49
N ALA A 54 11.41 -23.97 14.58
CA ALA A 54 12.08 -24.34 15.82
C ALA A 54 13.14 -23.28 16.21
N PRO A 55 13.14 -22.76 17.45
CA PRO A 55 12.14 -23.01 18.49
C PRO A 55 10.77 -22.41 18.10
N HIS A 56 9.69 -23.03 18.57
CA HIS A 56 8.36 -22.44 18.41
C HIS A 56 8.37 -21.07 19.11
N PRO A 57 7.73 -20.01 18.58
CA PRO A 57 7.79 -18.66 19.18
C PRO A 57 7.44 -18.60 20.68
N ASN A 58 6.53 -19.45 21.15
CA ASN A 58 6.21 -19.57 22.59
C ASN A 58 7.35 -20.15 23.46
N GLN A 59 8.35 -20.77 22.86
CA GLN A 59 9.54 -21.32 23.51
C GLN A 59 10.75 -20.40 23.33
N ASP A 60 10.64 -19.36 22.50
CA ASP A 60 11.69 -18.40 22.25
C ASP A 60 11.64 -17.27 23.30
N ILE A 61 12.73 -17.14 24.06
CA ILE A 61 12.87 -16.13 25.11
C ILE A 61 12.91 -14.72 24.50
N GLU A 62 13.38 -14.56 23.26
CA GLU A 62 13.46 -13.27 22.57
C GLU A 62 12.11 -12.82 21.99
N ALA A 63 11.18 -13.75 21.76
CA ALA A 63 9.90 -13.45 21.14
C ALA A 63 8.98 -12.60 22.05
N GLY A 64 8.96 -12.89 23.35
CA GLY A 64 8.15 -12.16 24.33
C GLY A 64 6.68 -12.02 23.90
N ASP A 65 6.12 -10.81 23.98
CA ASP A 65 4.74 -10.52 23.62
C ASP A 65 4.41 -10.74 22.12
N LYS A 66 5.43 -10.82 21.25
CA LYS A 66 5.25 -11.04 19.80
C LYS A 66 4.84 -12.48 19.48
N ALA A 67 4.99 -13.41 20.42
CA ALA A 67 4.58 -14.79 20.23
C ALA A 67 3.04 -14.95 20.18
N GLN A 68 2.30 -13.99 20.73
CA GLN A 68 0.83 -14.02 20.77
C GLN A 68 0.24 -13.17 19.65
N PRO A 69 -0.75 -13.70 18.89
CA PRO A 69 -1.44 -12.89 17.89
C PRO A 69 -2.30 -11.81 18.57
N PRO A 70 -2.59 -10.69 17.88
CA PRO A 70 -3.51 -9.68 18.38
C PRO A 70 -4.90 -10.27 18.59
N LYS A 71 -5.47 -10.02 19.78
CA LYS A 71 -6.84 -10.43 20.09
C LYS A 71 -7.79 -9.53 19.30
N ARG A 72 -8.69 -10.14 18.53
CA ARG A 72 -9.75 -9.40 17.83
C ARG A 72 -10.78 -8.90 18.85
N ASP A 73 -11.24 -7.67 18.68
CA ASP A 73 -12.39 -7.15 19.41
C ASP A 73 -13.66 -7.88 18.94
N LYS A 74 -14.58 -8.12 19.88
CA LYS A 74 -15.90 -8.66 19.58
C LYS A 74 -16.76 -7.51 19.05
N LEU A 75 -16.99 -7.48 17.73
CA LEU A 75 -17.73 -6.40 17.04
C LEU A 75 -19.26 -6.61 17.02
N ASP A 76 -19.78 -7.60 17.76
CA ASP A 76 -21.21 -7.89 17.85
C ASP A 76 -21.72 -7.60 19.27
N GLU A 77 -22.09 -6.35 19.55
CA GLU A 77 -22.93 -5.96 20.70
C GLU A 77 -23.92 -4.86 20.31
#